data_AF-A0A327W9Z0-F1
#
_entry.id   AF-A0A327W9Z0-F1
#
_cell.length_a   1.000
_cell.length_b   1.000
_cell.length_c   1.000
_cell.angle_alpha   90.00
_cell.angle_beta   90.00
_cell.angle_gamma   90.00
#
_symmetry.space_group_name_H-M   'P 1'
#
loop_
_entity.id
_entity.type
_entity.pdbx_description
1 polymer ?
#
loop_
_entity_poly.entity_id
_entity_poly.type
_entity_poly.pdbx_seq_one_letter_code
_entity_poly.pdbx_strand_id
1 'polypeptide(L)'
;MRPMSFGQGGPPWGANDNGNAPDWAALAEASEARARKRRWLLIGGAVVATLAVGSAVAWGIVSANRSSDAGNKPADQLPSTADIPSEEKTSEPSFEPTSAPPPLDPNDFIDSAAKDTAPLSADTMFPGKTLTFGGHTYTKGATSRTADCTAAVQKGLAGVLKKNGCTQVIRATYYKSGSAVTIGVAVFDSKKQATSAKEQYDFDGGVLSLPGSGVPTFCRTTVCRQTANSVGRYAYFTNGGRTNGTDATKKDSVLFALGDDLQEYTFQKIKQRGEVQASEAAQR
;
A
#
# COMPACT_ATOMS: atom_id res chain seq x y z
N MET A 1 42.53 37.88 -36.26
CA MET A 1 41.45 37.59 -35.32
C MET A 1 40.15 38.11 -35.93
N ARG A 2 39.25 37.20 -36.35
CA ARG A 2 37.96 37.52 -37.00
C ARG A 2 36.84 37.11 -36.02
N PRO A 3 35.75 37.87 -35.90
CA PRO A 3 34.68 37.60 -34.96
C PRO A 3 33.82 36.40 -35.41
N MET A 4 33.52 35.49 -34.49
CA MET A 4 32.58 34.40 -34.71
C MET A 4 31.16 34.89 -34.43
N SER A 5 30.30 34.68 -35.42
CA SER A 5 28.90 35.06 -35.52
C SER A 5 28.00 34.20 -34.64
N PHE A 6 26.98 34.81 -34.03
CA PHE A 6 25.96 34.17 -33.21
C PHE A 6 24.93 33.44 -34.10
N GLY A 7 24.89 32.11 -33.99
CA GLY A 7 23.82 31.28 -34.56
C GLY A 7 22.74 31.01 -33.53
N GLN A 8 21.54 31.54 -33.78
CA GLN A 8 20.30 31.19 -33.08
C GLN A 8 19.95 29.71 -33.34
N GLY A 9 19.67 28.98 -32.27
CA GLY A 9 19.10 27.63 -32.31
C GLY A 9 18.05 27.51 -31.21
N GLY A 10 16.83 27.97 -31.49
CA GLY A 10 15.67 27.72 -30.64
C GLY A 10 15.20 26.25 -30.74
N PRO A 11 14.48 25.74 -29.73
CA PRO A 11 13.99 24.36 -29.73
C PRO A 11 12.87 24.17 -30.78
N PRO A 12 12.90 23.11 -31.60
CA PRO A 12 11.87 22.85 -32.59
C PRO A 12 10.67 22.14 -31.94
N TRP A 13 9.80 22.90 -31.28
CA TRP A 13 8.44 22.43 -31.01
C TRP A 13 7.59 22.75 -32.23
N GLY A 14 7.62 21.84 -33.21
CA GLY A 14 6.69 21.82 -34.33
C GLY A 14 5.48 20.97 -33.97
N ALA A 15 4.31 21.60 -33.96
CA ALA A 15 3.01 20.94 -33.90
C ALA A 15 2.79 20.08 -35.16
N ASN A 16 2.45 18.81 -34.95
CA ASN A 16 1.78 17.96 -35.93
C ASN A 16 0.70 17.17 -35.18
N ASP A 17 -0.53 17.69 -35.24
CA ASP A 17 -1.74 16.93 -34.97
C ASP A 17 -1.85 15.77 -35.95
N ASN A 18 -1.84 14.54 -35.43
CA ASN A 18 -2.48 13.38 -36.05
C ASN A 18 -2.95 12.47 -34.92
N GLY A 19 -4.27 12.37 -34.79
CA GLY A 19 -4.97 11.75 -33.67
C GLY A 19 -4.57 10.31 -33.41
N ASN A 20 -4.12 10.07 -32.18
CA ASN A 20 -4.21 8.77 -31.53
C ASN A 20 -4.32 8.99 -30.02
N ALA A 21 -5.37 9.71 -29.62
CA ALA A 21 -5.81 9.73 -28.23
C ALA A 21 -6.38 8.33 -27.89
N PRO A 22 -6.11 7.77 -26.70
CA PRO A 22 -6.69 6.51 -26.27
C PRO A 22 -8.22 6.57 -26.39
N ASP A 23 -8.83 5.50 -26.92
CA ASP A 23 -10.28 5.39 -27.02
C ASP A 23 -10.89 5.19 -25.61
N TRP A 24 -11.06 6.31 -24.91
CA TRP A 24 -11.69 6.37 -23.60
C TRP A 24 -13.15 5.93 -23.63
N ALA A 25 -13.80 6.03 -24.80
CA ALA A 25 -15.17 5.55 -25.00
C ALA A 25 -15.21 4.01 -24.99
N ALA A 26 -14.27 3.34 -25.65
CA ALA A 26 -14.14 1.88 -25.57
C ALA A 26 -13.84 1.37 -24.15
N LEU A 27 -13.08 2.13 -23.34
CA LEU A 27 -12.83 1.80 -21.93
C LEU A 27 -14.05 2.05 -21.03
N ALA A 28 -14.84 3.09 -21.31
CA ALA A 28 -16.10 3.36 -20.63
C ALA A 28 -17.15 2.26 -20.95
N GLU A 29 -17.29 1.86 -22.21
CA GLU A 29 -18.20 0.79 -22.61
C GLU A 29 -17.78 -0.58 -22.04
N ALA A 30 -16.47 -0.86 -21.98
CA ALA A 30 -15.97 -2.10 -21.37
C ALA A 30 -16.23 -2.17 -19.86
N SER A 31 -16.21 -1.02 -19.15
CA SER A 31 -16.52 -0.94 -17.73
C SER A 31 -18.04 -1.01 -17.47
N GLU A 32 -18.87 -0.42 -18.32
CA GLU A 32 -20.32 -0.56 -18.26
C GLU A 32 -20.80 -1.99 -18.59
N ALA A 33 -20.18 -2.68 -19.55
CA ALA A 33 -20.53 -4.07 -19.87
C ALA A 33 -20.20 -5.03 -18.70
N ARG A 34 -19.10 -4.79 -17.98
CA ARG A 34 -18.70 -5.59 -16.81
C ARG A 34 -19.59 -5.31 -15.59
N ALA A 35 -19.99 -4.06 -15.38
CA ALA A 35 -20.95 -3.68 -14.35
C ALA A 35 -22.34 -4.30 -14.60
N ARG A 36 -22.82 -4.31 -15.86
CA ARG A 36 -24.09 -4.97 -16.22
C ARG A 36 -24.05 -6.48 -15.99
N LYS A 37 -22.97 -7.18 -16.34
CA LYS A 37 -22.80 -8.62 -16.05
C LYS A 37 -22.81 -8.93 -14.55
N ARG A 38 -22.16 -8.09 -13.73
CA ARG A 38 -22.14 -8.27 -12.27
C ARG A 38 -23.50 -8.01 -11.63
N ARG A 39 -24.27 -7.04 -12.15
CA ARG A 39 -25.64 -6.74 -11.70
C ARG A 39 -26.62 -7.87 -12.08
N TRP A 40 -26.49 -8.48 -13.26
CA TRP A 40 -27.29 -9.64 -13.66
C TRP A 40 -26.97 -10.91 -12.87
N LEU A 41 -25.71 -11.14 -12.49
CA LEU A 41 -25.34 -12.27 -11.62
C LEU A 41 -25.86 -12.12 -10.18
N LEU A 42 -25.99 -10.89 -9.68
CA LEU A 42 -26.60 -10.61 -8.36
C LEU A 42 -28.14 -10.68 -8.38
N ILE A 43 -28.78 -10.35 -9.52
CA ILE A 43 -30.23 -10.47 -9.69
C ILE A 43 -30.64 -11.93 -9.98
N GLY A 44 -29.82 -12.71 -10.68
CA GLY A 44 -30.06 -14.14 -10.96
C GLY A 44 -29.79 -15.08 -9.79
N GLY A 45 -28.97 -14.67 -8.80
CA GLY A 45 -28.65 -15.46 -7.62
C GLY A 45 -29.70 -15.42 -6.50
N ALA A 46 -30.74 -14.60 -6.62
CA ALA A 46 -31.74 -14.37 -5.58
C ALA A 46 -33.07 -15.15 -5.78
N VAL A 47 -33.15 -16.11 -6.70
CA VAL A 47 -34.39 -16.86 -7.03
C VAL A 47 -34.40 -18.33 -6.57
N VAL A 48 -33.36 -18.84 -5.88
CA VAL A 48 -33.34 -20.26 -5.44
C VAL A 48 -33.21 -20.45 -3.91
N ALA A 49 -33.60 -19.46 -3.11
CA ALA A 49 -33.63 -19.62 -1.66
C ALA A 49 -34.80 -18.88 -1.01
N THR A 50 -36.04 -19.24 -1.34
CA THR A 50 -37.22 -18.88 -0.54
C THR A 50 -38.41 -19.75 -0.91
N LEU A 51 -38.37 -21.00 -0.46
CA LEU A 51 -39.57 -21.81 -0.29
C LEU A 51 -39.58 -22.35 1.14
N ALA A 52 -40.12 -21.57 2.07
CA ALA A 52 -40.85 -22.06 3.25
C ALA A 52 -41.35 -20.87 4.12
N VAL A 53 -42.68 -20.71 4.16
CA VAL A 53 -43.51 -20.04 5.19
C VAL A 53 -43.39 -18.49 5.23
N GLY A 54 -44.43 -17.65 5.03
CA GLY A 54 -45.87 -17.81 5.03
C GLY A 54 -46.51 -16.93 6.11
N SER A 55 -46.97 -15.72 5.78
CA SER A 55 -48.20 -15.08 6.33
C SER A 55 -48.31 -13.60 5.93
N ALA A 56 -49.51 -13.23 5.50
CA ALA A 56 -49.93 -11.93 4.99
C ALA A 56 -50.15 -10.86 6.06
N VAL A 57 -49.96 -9.58 5.70
CA VAL A 57 -50.88 -8.49 6.07
C VAL A 57 -50.91 -7.44 4.93
N ALA A 58 -52.09 -7.22 4.37
CA ALA A 58 -52.37 -6.16 3.40
C ALA A 58 -52.95 -4.95 4.14
N TRP A 59 -52.37 -3.76 3.95
CA TRP A 59 -53.04 -2.48 4.20
C TRP A 59 -52.77 -1.56 3.02
N GLY A 60 -53.83 -1.16 2.34
CA GLY A 60 -53.85 -0.05 1.39
C GLY A 60 -54.63 1.13 1.98
N ILE A 61 -54.36 2.32 1.42
CA ILE A 61 -55.29 3.43 1.11
C ILE A 61 -54.38 4.55 0.56
N VAL A 62 -54.35 4.73 -0.77
CA VAL A 62 -55.15 5.65 -1.60
C VAL A 62 -54.48 7.01 -1.75
N SER A 63 -54.08 7.27 -2.99
CA SER A 63 -53.87 8.59 -3.56
C SER A 63 -55.21 9.31 -3.71
N ALA A 64 -55.27 10.57 -3.29
CA ALA A 64 -56.34 11.47 -3.67
C ALA A 64 -55.77 12.48 -4.66
N ASN A 65 -55.84 12.13 -5.94
CA ASN A 65 -55.93 13.10 -7.01
C ASN A 65 -57.42 13.27 -7.30
N ARG A 66 -57.99 14.44 -7.00
CA ARG A 66 -59.31 14.84 -7.50
C ARG A 66 -59.25 16.30 -7.95
N SER A 67 -59.27 16.44 -9.27
CA SER A 67 -59.74 17.63 -9.97
C SER A 67 -61.26 17.72 -9.85
N SER A 68 -61.78 18.93 -9.69
CA SER A 68 -63.12 19.29 -10.16
C SER A 68 -63.20 20.79 -10.38
N ASP A 69 -63.53 21.13 -11.64
CA ASP A 69 -63.84 22.44 -12.21
C ASP A 69 -64.82 23.30 -11.39
N ALA A 70 -64.58 24.62 -11.40
CA ALA A 70 -65.63 25.62 -11.65
C ALA A 70 -65.04 27.05 -11.72
N GLY A 71 -65.39 27.79 -12.77
CA GLY A 71 -65.51 29.27 -12.69
C GLY A 71 -64.53 30.08 -13.54
N ASN A 72 -65.03 30.54 -14.70
CA ASN A 72 -64.37 31.44 -15.64
C ASN A 72 -64.68 32.93 -15.31
N LYS A 73 -63.67 33.81 -15.40
CA LYS A 73 -63.69 35.31 -15.59
C LYS A 73 -63.85 36.24 -14.35
N PRO A 74 -63.47 37.55 -14.47
CA PRO A 74 -62.14 38.11 -14.69
C PRO A 74 -61.81 39.23 -13.65
N ALA A 75 -60.62 39.83 -13.77
CA ALA A 75 -60.06 40.86 -12.89
C ALA A 75 -60.90 42.15 -12.77
N ASP A 76 -61.15 42.60 -11.54
CA ASP A 76 -61.15 44.01 -11.13
C ASP A 76 -61.46 44.10 -9.63
N GLN A 77 -60.41 44.27 -8.81
CA GLN A 77 -60.42 44.94 -7.51
C GLN A 77 -59.07 44.72 -6.82
N LEU A 78 -58.15 45.67 -6.98
CA LEU A 78 -57.11 45.91 -6.00
C LEU A 78 -57.70 46.76 -4.88
N PRO A 79 -57.53 46.38 -3.60
CA PRO A 79 -57.43 47.33 -2.51
C PRO A 79 -55.97 47.55 -2.14
N SER A 80 -55.71 48.80 -1.77
CA SER A 80 -54.44 49.39 -1.32
C SER A 80 -53.72 48.57 -0.23
N THR A 81 -52.38 48.67 -0.28
CA THR A 81 -51.40 48.32 0.75
C THR A 81 -51.93 48.40 2.18
N ALA A 82 -51.91 47.24 2.87
CA ALA A 82 -51.90 47.14 4.32
C ALA A 82 -50.58 46.46 4.72
N ASP A 83 -49.86 47.12 5.63
CA ASP A 83 -48.53 46.81 6.09
C ASP A 83 -48.39 45.36 6.61
N ILE A 84 -47.57 44.58 5.91
CA ILE A 84 -46.98 43.35 6.47
C ILE A 84 -45.69 43.80 7.17
N PRO A 85 -45.44 43.44 8.44
CA PRO A 85 -44.15 43.71 9.06
C PRO A 85 -43.07 43.09 8.17
N SER A 86 -42.10 43.90 7.73
CA SER A 86 -40.92 43.39 7.05
C SER A 86 -40.35 42.26 7.88
N GLU A 87 -40.44 41.04 7.37
CA GLU A 87 -39.74 39.89 7.94
C GLU A 87 -38.26 40.26 7.86
N GLU A 88 -37.70 40.63 9.01
CA GLU A 88 -36.28 40.93 9.13
C GLU A 88 -35.55 39.75 8.50
N LYS A 89 -34.73 40.04 7.48
CA LYS A 89 -33.79 39.08 6.89
C LYS A 89 -32.90 38.60 8.02
N THR A 90 -33.34 37.55 8.71
CA THR A 90 -32.53 36.85 9.68
C THR A 90 -31.35 36.33 8.87
N SER A 91 -30.19 36.91 9.11
CA SER A 91 -28.92 36.53 8.51
C SER A 91 -28.83 35.00 8.54
N GLU A 92 -28.73 34.39 7.36
CA GLU A 92 -28.54 32.95 7.22
C GLU A 92 -27.34 32.54 8.10
N PRO A 93 -27.47 31.52 8.95
CA PRO A 93 -26.38 31.12 9.84
C PRO A 93 -25.18 30.71 8.98
N SER A 94 -24.14 31.55 9.00
CA SER A 94 -22.89 31.28 8.30
C SER A 94 -22.12 30.23 9.10
N PHE A 95 -21.97 29.04 8.54
CA PHE A 95 -21.00 28.07 9.04
C PHE A 95 -19.62 28.49 8.57
N GLU A 96 -18.69 28.70 9.51
CA GLU A 96 -17.29 28.87 9.11
C GLU A 96 -16.84 27.66 8.29
N PRO A 97 -16.11 27.87 7.18
CA PRO A 97 -15.58 26.77 6.40
C PRO A 97 -14.68 25.94 7.30
N THR A 98 -15.18 24.78 7.71
CA THR A 98 -14.41 23.84 8.52
C THR A 98 -13.41 23.18 7.59
N SER A 99 -12.15 23.62 7.63
CA SER A 99 -11.07 22.93 6.92
C SER A 99 -10.79 21.60 7.61
N ALA A 100 -10.77 20.52 6.84
CA ALA A 100 -10.31 19.23 7.35
C ALA A 100 -8.87 19.37 7.88
N PRO A 101 -8.51 18.70 8.99
CA PRO A 101 -7.13 18.66 9.45
C PRO A 101 -6.21 18.10 8.35
N PRO A 102 -4.94 18.54 8.30
CA PRO A 102 -4.00 18.08 7.29
C PRO A 102 -3.85 16.56 7.34
N PRO A 103 -3.70 15.88 6.18
CA PRO A 103 -3.53 14.44 6.16
C PRO A 103 -2.27 14.05 6.95
N LEU A 104 -2.41 13.03 7.79
CA LEU A 104 -1.30 12.50 8.58
C LEU A 104 -0.25 11.86 7.65
N ASP A 105 1.04 12.12 7.89
CA ASP A 105 2.12 11.47 7.14
C ASP A 105 2.28 10.01 7.58
N PRO A 106 2.15 9.01 6.69
CA PRO A 106 2.39 7.61 7.02
C PRO A 106 3.77 7.30 7.60
N ASN A 107 4.81 8.08 7.25
CA ASN A 107 6.16 7.87 7.78
C ASN A 107 6.24 8.10 9.30
N ASP A 108 5.44 9.03 9.83
CA ASP A 108 5.41 9.31 11.26
C ASP A 108 5.05 8.06 12.08
N PHE A 109 4.26 7.15 11.51
CA PHE A 109 3.80 5.92 12.14
C PHE A 109 4.77 4.75 12.04
N ILE A 110 5.92 4.92 11.38
CA ILE A 110 6.99 3.92 11.30
C ILE A 110 8.35 4.47 11.71
N ASP A 111 8.50 5.78 11.90
CA ASP A 111 9.78 6.41 12.22
C ASP A 111 10.19 6.21 13.69
N SER A 112 9.27 5.82 14.59
CA SER A 112 9.58 5.59 16.01
C SER A 112 8.77 4.48 16.70
N ALA A 113 9.43 3.75 17.61
CA ALA A 113 8.99 3.65 19.01
C ALA A 113 7.49 3.77 19.27
N ALA A 114 7.17 5.00 19.64
CA ALA A 114 5.93 5.39 20.28
C ALA A 114 4.75 5.46 19.31
N LYS A 115 5.00 5.71 18.03
CA LYS A 115 3.95 5.82 17.01
C LYS A 115 3.69 4.50 16.28
N ASP A 116 4.71 3.66 16.18
CA ASP A 116 4.61 2.36 15.51
C ASP A 116 4.12 1.27 16.47
N THR A 117 2.81 1.20 16.64
CA THR A 117 2.13 0.41 17.69
C THR A 117 1.41 -0.83 17.17
N ALA A 118 1.28 -0.99 15.85
CA ALA A 118 0.63 -2.16 15.26
C ALA A 118 1.35 -3.47 15.67
N PRO A 119 0.67 -4.63 15.71
CA PRO A 119 1.33 -5.90 16.02
C PRO A 119 2.45 -6.22 15.03
N LEU A 120 3.61 -6.64 15.53
CA LEU A 120 4.78 -6.92 14.72
C LEU A 120 5.26 -8.37 14.94
N SER A 121 5.13 -9.19 13.90
CA SER A 121 5.50 -10.61 13.91
C SER A 121 6.01 -11.06 12.53
N ALA A 122 6.49 -12.31 12.46
CA ALA A 122 6.85 -12.89 11.17
C ALA A 122 5.65 -13.04 10.24
N ASP A 123 4.46 -13.33 10.76
CA ASP A 123 3.25 -13.50 9.94
C ASP A 123 2.71 -12.17 9.43
N THR A 124 2.87 -11.07 10.18
CA THR A 124 2.47 -9.74 9.70
C THR A 124 3.45 -9.19 8.66
N MET A 125 4.75 -9.46 8.80
CA MET A 125 5.78 -9.03 7.84
C MET A 125 5.84 -9.93 6.59
N PHE A 126 5.69 -11.24 6.77
CA PHE A 126 5.87 -12.26 5.74
C PHE A 126 4.67 -13.22 5.69
N PRO A 127 3.46 -12.75 5.35
CA PRO A 127 2.25 -13.57 5.28
C PRO A 127 2.30 -14.65 4.19
N GLY A 128 1.41 -15.63 4.31
CA GLY A 128 1.21 -16.67 3.30
C GLY A 128 2.29 -17.75 3.27
N LYS A 129 2.19 -18.71 2.34
CA LYS A 129 3.19 -19.78 2.14
C LYS A 129 4.10 -19.53 0.93
N THR A 130 3.73 -18.56 0.10
CA THR A 130 4.46 -18.14 -1.09
C THR A 130 4.47 -16.62 -1.14
N LEU A 131 5.50 -16.07 -1.79
CA LEU A 131 5.58 -14.67 -2.14
C LEU A 131 5.47 -14.56 -3.65
N THR A 132 4.51 -13.78 -4.15
CA THR A 132 4.45 -13.37 -5.55
C THR A 132 4.74 -11.88 -5.64
N PHE A 133 5.83 -11.53 -6.29
CA PHE A 133 6.32 -10.16 -6.42
C PHE A 133 7.15 -10.03 -7.70
N GLY A 134 7.17 -8.86 -8.35
CA GLY A 134 8.01 -8.65 -9.54
C GLY A 134 7.75 -9.61 -10.72
N GLY A 135 6.56 -10.22 -10.79
CA GLY A 135 6.25 -11.28 -11.78
C GLY A 135 6.84 -12.66 -11.44
N HIS A 136 7.52 -12.80 -10.29
CA HIS A 136 8.06 -14.05 -9.81
C HIS A 136 7.23 -14.60 -8.64
N THR A 137 7.13 -15.93 -8.56
CA THR A 137 6.63 -16.64 -7.37
C THR A 137 7.76 -17.41 -6.70
N TYR A 138 7.87 -17.26 -5.38
CA TYR A 138 8.85 -17.88 -4.51
C TYR A 138 8.16 -18.65 -3.38
N THR A 139 8.76 -19.76 -2.97
CA THR A 139 8.25 -20.54 -1.82
C THR A 139 8.82 -19.98 -0.53
N LYS A 140 7.97 -19.79 0.49
CA LYS A 140 8.41 -19.39 1.83
C LYS A 140 8.95 -20.61 2.57
N GLY A 141 10.18 -20.48 3.05
CA GLY A 141 10.82 -21.40 3.98
C GLY A 141 10.43 -21.11 5.42
N ALA A 142 11.36 -21.35 6.34
CA ALA A 142 11.16 -21.04 7.76
C ALA A 142 11.10 -19.53 8.04
N THR A 143 10.42 -19.18 9.11
CA THR A 143 10.36 -17.83 9.67
C THR A 143 10.76 -17.85 11.14
N SER A 144 11.33 -16.75 11.64
CA SER A 144 11.71 -16.64 13.05
C SER A 144 11.58 -15.21 13.55
N ARG A 145 11.42 -15.05 14.86
CA ARG A 145 11.52 -13.76 15.56
C ARG A 145 12.34 -13.97 16.82
N THR A 146 13.25 -13.04 17.11
CA THR A 146 14.06 -13.06 18.34
C THR A 146 14.31 -11.64 18.83
N ALA A 147 14.34 -11.45 20.15
CA ALA A 147 14.81 -10.22 20.77
C ALA A 147 16.34 -10.17 20.88
N ASP A 148 17.02 -11.31 20.87
CA ASP A 148 18.47 -11.35 20.73
C ASP A 148 18.84 -11.14 19.26
N CYS A 149 19.06 -9.88 18.89
CA CYS A 149 19.42 -9.51 17.53
C CYS A 149 20.72 -10.15 17.06
N THR A 150 21.66 -10.41 17.97
CA THR A 150 22.97 -10.95 17.62
C THR A 150 22.90 -12.43 17.24
N ALA A 151 21.95 -13.19 17.82
CA ALA A 151 21.69 -14.57 17.45
C ALA A 151 21.12 -14.75 16.02
N ALA A 152 20.61 -13.68 15.40
CA ALA A 152 20.04 -13.72 14.05
C ALA A 152 21.06 -13.39 12.94
N VAL A 153 22.26 -12.93 13.29
CA VAL A 153 23.28 -12.42 12.37
C VAL A 153 24.67 -12.97 12.72
N GLN A 154 25.70 -12.67 11.92
CA GLN A 154 27.09 -13.05 12.19
C GLN A 154 28.07 -11.94 11.84
N LYS A 155 29.27 -12.04 12.43
CA LYS A 155 30.44 -11.16 12.25
C LYS A 155 30.10 -9.67 12.45
N GLY A 156 30.66 -8.76 11.64
CA GLY A 156 30.49 -7.32 11.74
C GLY A 156 29.05 -6.85 11.94
N LEU A 157 28.08 -7.45 11.23
CA LEU A 157 26.66 -7.10 11.40
C LEU A 157 26.15 -7.26 12.84
N ALA A 158 26.65 -8.25 13.60
CA ALA A 158 26.26 -8.44 15.00
C ALA A 158 26.67 -7.23 15.87
N GLY A 159 27.87 -6.71 15.65
CA GLY A 159 28.37 -5.51 16.32
C GLY A 159 27.57 -4.27 15.92
N VAL A 160 27.26 -4.11 14.63
CA VAL A 160 26.46 -3.00 14.11
C VAL A 160 25.05 -2.97 14.71
N LEU A 161 24.36 -4.13 14.75
CA LEU A 161 23.02 -4.20 15.33
C LEU A 161 23.03 -3.91 16.84
N LYS A 162 23.99 -4.47 17.58
CA LYS A 162 24.14 -4.21 19.01
C LYS A 162 24.41 -2.74 19.29
N LYS A 163 25.35 -2.12 18.56
CA LYS A 163 25.75 -0.72 18.73
C LYS A 163 24.60 0.25 18.51
N ASN A 164 23.72 -0.02 17.55
CA ASN A 164 22.62 0.88 17.20
C ASN A 164 21.33 0.61 18.01
N GLY A 165 21.33 -0.37 18.92
CA GLY A 165 20.19 -0.64 19.81
C GLY A 165 19.07 -1.42 19.12
N CYS A 166 19.42 -2.44 18.34
CA CYS A 166 18.42 -3.36 17.80
C CYS A 166 17.64 -4.03 18.94
N THR A 167 16.31 -4.04 18.84
CA THR A 167 15.41 -4.59 19.86
C THR A 167 14.86 -5.97 19.49
N GLN A 168 14.78 -6.26 18.18
CA GLN A 168 14.40 -7.58 17.67
C GLN A 168 14.80 -7.73 16.21
N VAL A 169 14.96 -8.99 15.78
CA VAL A 169 15.11 -9.35 14.36
C VAL A 169 14.01 -10.34 13.98
N ILE A 170 13.33 -10.04 12.88
CA ILE A 170 12.34 -10.92 12.24
C ILE A 170 12.96 -11.43 10.94
N ARG A 171 12.95 -12.75 10.74
CA ARG A 171 13.52 -13.38 9.54
C ARG A 171 12.51 -14.23 8.80
N ALA A 172 12.70 -14.28 7.49
CA ALA A 172 12.08 -15.26 6.62
C ALA A 172 13.10 -15.71 5.57
N THR A 173 13.02 -16.98 5.17
CA THR A 173 13.75 -17.48 4.01
C THR A 173 12.79 -17.72 2.86
N TYR A 174 13.17 -17.37 1.64
CA TYR A 174 12.47 -17.74 0.42
C TYR A 174 13.42 -18.46 -0.54
N TYR A 175 12.88 -19.31 -1.39
CA TYR A 175 13.68 -20.09 -2.32
C TYR A 175 12.97 -20.39 -3.63
N LYS A 176 13.78 -20.60 -4.67
CA LYS A 176 13.36 -21.01 -6.03
C LYS A 176 14.56 -21.52 -6.82
N SER A 177 14.38 -22.61 -7.57
CA SER A 177 15.35 -23.11 -8.56
C SER A 177 16.80 -23.20 -8.06
N GLY A 178 16.99 -23.74 -6.86
CA GLY A 178 18.31 -23.92 -6.25
C GLY A 178 18.94 -22.65 -5.65
N SER A 179 18.20 -21.54 -5.58
CA SER A 179 18.60 -20.30 -4.92
C SER A 179 17.74 -20.06 -3.69
N ALA A 180 18.34 -19.63 -2.59
CA ALA A 180 17.65 -19.24 -1.37
C ALA A 180 18.18 -17.91 -0.84
N VAL A 181 17.28 -17.10 -0.29
CA VAL A 181 17.59 -15.82 0.33
C VAL A 181 16.89 -15.74 1.68
N THR A 182 17.66 -15.47 2.73
CA THR A 182 17.11 -15.11 4.03
C THR A 182 17.13 -13.60 4.14
N ILE A 183 15.97 -13.00 4.39
CA ILE A 183 15.83 -11.60 4.78
C ILE A 183 15.71 -11.51 6.30
N GLY A 184 16.42 -10.56 6.90
CA GLY A 184 16.30 -10.21 8.31
C GLY A 184 15.97 -8.75 8.46
N VAL A 185 14.83 -8.47 9.09
CA VAL A 185 14.35 -7.13 9.43
C VAL A 185 14.71 -6.86 10.89
N ALA A 186 15.70 -6.01 11.11
CA ALA A 186 16.08 -5.50 12.41
C ALA A 186 15.23 -4.27 12.76
N VAL A 187 14.73 -4.24 13.98
CA VAL A 187 13.86 -3.18 14.51
C VAL A 187 14.63 -2.38 15.55
N PHE A 188 14.52 -1.06 15.48
CA PHE A 188 15.18 -0.11 16.38
C PHE A 188 14.13 0.79 17.03
N ASP A 189 14.50 1.66 17.96
CA ASP A 189 13.53 2.59 18.55
C ASP A 189 13.24 3.81 17.66
N SER A 190 14.16 4.13 16.75
CA SER A 190 14.05 5.30 15.88
C SER A 190 14.60 5.05 14.48
N LYS A 191 14.13 5.85 13.53
CA LYS A 191 14.68 5.92 12.17
C LYS A 191 16.18 6.20 12.14
N LYS A 192 16.65 7.11 12.98
CA LYS A 192 18.08 7.45 13.05
C LYS A 192 18.94 6.22 13.34
N GLN A 193 18.54 5.39 14.30
CA GLN A 193 19.26 4.16 14.66
C GLN A 193 19.25 3.15 13.50
N ALA A 194 18.10 2.98 12.84
CA ALA A 194 17.99 2.07 11.69
C ALA A 194 18.86 2.52 10.51
N THR A 195 18.79 3.80 10.15
CA THR A 195 19.63 4.38 9.09
C THR A 195 21.12 4.25 9.44
N SER A 196 21.51 4.57 10.67
CA SER A 196 22.88 4.40 11.15
C SER A 196 23.36 2.94 11.11
N ALA A 197 22.50 1.98 11.43
CA ALA A 197 22.83 0.56 11.31
C ALA A 197 23.08 0.15 9.85
N LYS A 198 22.26 0.62 8.92
CA LYS A 198 22.46 0.39 7.48
C LYS A 198 23.75 1.03 6.97
N GLU A 199 24.06 2.26 7.38
CA GLU A 199 25.23 3.02 6.92
C GLU A 199 26.55 2.48 7.47
N GLN A 200 26.53 1.97 8.71
CA GLN A 200 27.72 1.41 9.36
C GLN A 200 28.01 -0.03 8.95
N TYR A 201 27.09 -0.68 8.24
CA TYR A 201 27.29 -2.05 7.77
C TYR A 201 28.19 -2.06 6.53
N ASP A 202 29.36 -2.67 6.67
CA ASP A 202 30.43 -2.77 5.69
C ASP A 202 30.40 -4.07 4.87
N PHE A 203 29.29 -4.81 4.94
CA PHE A 203 29.15 -6.15 4.37
C PHE A 203 30.06 -7.23 5.01
N ASP A 204 30.60 -7.01 6.22
CA ASP A 204 31.21 -8.09 7.00
C ASP A 204 30.16 -8.93 7.75
N GLY A 205 30.12 -10.23 7.41
CA GLY A 205 29.09 -11.14 7.86
C GLY A 205 27.73 -10.71 7.35
N GLY A 206 26.64 -11.11 8.02
CA GLY A 206 25.29 -10.84 7.53
C GLY A 206 24.22 -11.58 8.29
N VAL A 207 22.99 -11.55 7.79
CA VAL A 207 21.88 -12.33 8.34
C VAL A 207 22.19 -13.81 8.21
N LEU A 208 22.02 -14.56 9.31
CA LEU A 208 22.21 -16.01 9.27
C LEU A 208 21.09 -16.63 8.44
N SER A 209 21.47 -17.55 7.56
CA SER A 209 20.50 -18.40 6.86
C SER A 209 19.60 -19.10 7.86
N LEU A 210 18.32 -19.15 7.53
CA LEU A 210 17.28 -19.77 8.35
C LEU A 210 16.76 -21.03 7.61
N PRO A 211 17.35 -22.20 7.86
CA PRO A 211 16.93 -23.46 7.23
C PRO A 211 15.59 -23.94 7.79
N GLY A 212 14.97 -24.89 7.09
CA GLY A 212 13.66 -25.45 7.41
C GLY A 212 12.66 -25.26 6.27
N SER A 213 11.53 -25.99 6.34
CA SER A 213 10.48 -25.95 5.33
C SER A 213 10.99 -26.17 3.89
N GLY A 214 11.90 -27.12 3.72
CA GLY A 214 12.50 -27.47 2.43
C GLY A 214 13.77 -26.68 2.05
N VAL A 215 14.24 -25.76 2.90
CA VAL A 215 15.48 -25.01 2.66
C VAL A 215 16.63 -25.56 3.50
N PRO A 216 17.75 -26.00 2.89
CA PRO A 216 18.94 -26.41 3.63
C PRO A 216 19.67 -25.21 4.22
N THR A 217 20.68 -25.47 5.04
CA THR A 217 21.63 -24.41 5.44
C THR A 217 22.42 -23.94 4.21
N PHE A 218 22.58 -22.63 4.06
CA PHE A 218 23.36 -21.99 3.00
C PHE A 218 24.15 -20.79 3.57
N CYS A 219 25.09 -20.23 2.81
CA CYS A 219 25.85 -19.03 3.21
C CYS A 219 26.59 -19.14 4.56
N ARG A 220 27.26 -20.28 4.79
CA ARG A 220 28.15 -20.47 5.95
C ARG A 220 29.62 -20.31 5.59
N THR A 221 30.02 -20.90 4.47
CA THR A 221 31.42 -20.96 4.00
C THR A 221 31.57 -20.55 2.54
N THR A 222 30.47 -20.20 1.87
CA THR A 222 30.41 -19.88 0.45
C THR A 222 30.31 -18.38 0.23
N VAL A 223 30.66 -17.93 -0.97
CA VAL A 223 30.37 -16.57 -1.43
C VAL A 223 28.85 -16.41 -1.57
N CYS A 224 28.33 -15.35 -0.96
CA CYS A 224 26.90 -15.04 -0.96
C CYS A 224 26.63 -13.61 -1.38
N ARG A 225 25.43 -13.39 -1.93
CA ARG A 225 24.94 -12.07 -2.28
C ARG A 225 24.27 -11.45 -1.07
N GLN A 226 24.66 -10.22 -0.75
CA GLN A 226 24.15 -9.49 0.40
C GLN A 226 23.60 -8.15 -0.04
N THR A 227 22.56 -7.69 0.64
CA THR A 227 21.97 -6.37 0.45
C THR A 227 21.61 -5.78 1.80
N ALA A 228 21.50 -4.44 1.87
CA ALA A 228 21.16 -3.72 3.08
C ALA A 228 20.39 -2.44 2.71
N ASN A 229 19.27 -2.20 3.38
CA ASN A 229 18.48 -1.00 3.22
C ASN A 229 17.73 -0.65 4.53
N SER A 230 17.13 0.53 4.60
CA SER A 230 16.42 1.01 5.80
C SER A 230 15.24 1.91 5.44
N VAL A 231 14.15 1.81 6.18
CA VAL A 231 13.01 2.74 6.12
C VAL A 231 12.34 2.83 7.48
N GLY A 232 12.01 4.04 7.93
CA GLY A 232 11.57 4.27 9.30
C GLY A 232 12.52 3.65 10.32
N ARG A 233 11.99 3.11 11.40
CA ARG A 233 12.72 2.43 12.48
C ARG A 233 13.27 1.04 12.13
N TYR A 234 13.30 0.68 10.84
CA TYR A 234 13.66 -0.64 10.35
C TYR A 234 14.90 -0.61 9.48
N ALA A 235 15.87 -1.49 9.74
CA ALA A 235 16.93 -1.82 8.80
C ALA A 235 16.82 -3.29 8.42
N TYR A 236 16.94 -3.60 7.14
CA TYR A 236 16.73 -4.96 6.65
C TYR A 236 17.84 -5.37 5.70
N PHE A 237 18.22 -6.63 5.83
CA PHE A 237 19.41 -7.18 5.23
C PHE A 237 19.07 -8.52 4.61
N THR A 238 19.65 -8.83 3.45
CA THR A 238 19.54 -10.17 2.87
C THR A 238 20.87 -10.87 2.88
N ASN A 239 20.82 -12.19 3.00
CA ASN A 239 21.92 -13.08 2.70
C ASN A 239 21.41 -14.18 1.77
N GLY A 240 21.97 -14.26 0.57
CA GLY A 240 21.49 -15.09 -0.52
C GLY A 240 22.57 -15.99 -1.09
N GLY A 241 22.26 -17.26 -1.30
CA GLY A 241 23.19 -18.23 -1.88
C GLY A 241 22.50 -19.38 -2.57
N ARG A 242 23.32 -20.28 -3.12
CA ARG A 242 22.83 -21.51 -3.75
C ARG A 242 22.55 -22.57 -2.68
N THR A 243 21.49 -23.34 -2.87
CA THR A 243 21.07 -24.38 -1.91
C THR A 243 21.87 -25.67 -2.02
N ASN A 244 22.67 -25.82 -3.06
CA ASN A 244 23.58 -26.96 -3.27
C ASN A 244 24.96 -26.74 -2.62
N GLY A 245 25.18 -25.62 -1.92
CA GLY A 245 26.44 -25.31 -1.26
C GLY A 245 27.55 -24.81 -2.18
N THR A 246 27.25 -24.45 -3.44
CA THR A 246 28.22 -23.76 -4.31
C THR A 246 28.18 -22.25 -4.11
N ASP A 247 29.25 -21.57 -4.52
CA ASP A 247 29.32 -20.12 -4.49
C ASP A 247 28.24 -19.48 -5.37
N ALA A 248 27.71 -18.34 -4.89
CA ALA A 248 26.91 -17.46 -5.72
C ALA A 248 27.79 -16.75 -6.75
N THR A 249 27.28 -16.63 -7.97
CA THR A 249 27.95 -16.00 -9.10
C THR A 249 27.10 -14.87 -9.66
N LYS A 250 27.74 -13.99 -10.46
CA LYS A 250 27.03 -12.92 -11.18
C LYS A 250 26.02 -13.44 -12.23
N LYS A 251 26.04 -14.74 -12.55
CA LYS A 251 25.13 -15.36 -13.51
C LYS A 251 23.85 -15.90 -12.86
N ASP A 252 23.76 -15.90 -11.53
CA ASP A 252 22.61 -16.43 -10.80
C ASP A 252 21.42 -15.45 -10.81
N SER A 253 20.81 -15.25 -11.99
CA SER A 253 19.71 -14.29 -12.19
C SER A 253 18.54 -14.51 -11.22
N VAL A 254 18.19 -15.77 -10.94
CA VAL A 254 17.14 -16.11 -9.96
C VAL A 254 17.52 -15.65 -8.55
N LEU A 255 18.79 -15.76 -8.16
CA LEU A 255 19.25 -15.32 -6.84
C LEU A 255 19.21 -13.79 -6.73
N PHE A 256 19.60 -13.09 -7.78
CA PHE A 256 19.56 -11.63 -7.82
C PHE A 256 18.12 -11.13 -7.76
N ALA A 257 17.25 -11.62 -8.65
CA ALA A 257 15.83 -11.27 -8.67
C ALA A 257 15.15 -11.55 -7.33
N LEU A 258 15.38 -12.73 -6.74
CA LEU A 258 14.83 -13.07 -5.42
C LEU A 258 15.31 -12.12 -4.32
N GLY A 259 16.59 -11.73 -4.33
CA GLY A 259 17.11 -10.78 -3.35
C GLY A 259 16.52 -9.38 -3.51
N ASP A 260 16.37 -8.91 -4.75
CA ASP A 260 15.86 -7.58 -5.07
C ASP A 260 14.35 -7.48 -4.81
N ASP A 261 13.59 -8.51 -5.21
CA ASP A 261 12.16 -8.60 -4.94
C ASP A 261 11.87 -8.65 -3.42
N LEU A 262 12.71 -9.31 -2.62
CA LEU A 262 12.55 -9.31 -1.17
C LEU A 262 12.85 -7.94 -0.54
N GLN A 263 13.85 -7.23 -1.04
CA GLN A 263 14.15 -5.87 -0.56
C GLN A 263 12.97 -4.93 -0.82
N GLU A 264 12.46 -4.92 -2.06
CA GLU A 264 11.35 -4.06 -2.44
C GLU A 264 10.05 -4.46 -1.74
N TYR A 265 9.75 -5.77 -1.67
CA TYR A 265 8.58 -6.25 -0.94
C TYR A 265 8.61 -5.82 0.53
N THR A 266 9.76 -5.94 1.21
CA THR A 266 9.90 -5.54 2.61
C THR A 266 9.77 -4.03 2.78
N PHE A 267 10.32 -3.23 1.88
CA PHE A 267 10.11 -1.78 1.87
C PHE A 267 8.61 -1.45 1.77
N GLN A 268 7.91 -2.01 0.79
CA GLN A 268 6.48 -1.79 0.58
C GLN A 268 5.64 -2.25 1.77
N LYS A 269 6.00 -3.38 2.41
CA LYS A 269 5.31 -3.85 3.61
C LYS A 269 5.47 -2.95 4.81
N ILE A 270 6.65 -2.37 5.02
CA ILE A 270 6.88 -1.39 6.08
C ILE A 270 6.12 -0.09 5.78
N LYS A 271 6.10 0.36 4.51
CA LYS A 271 5.34 1.55 4.10
C LYS A 271 3.84 1.37 4.29
N GLN A 272 3.29 0.24 3.85
CA GLN A 272 1.88 -0.13 4.04
C GLN A 272 1.49 -0.13 5.53
N ARG A 273 2.38 -0.57 6.42
CA ARG A 273 2.16 -0.54 7.86
C ARG A 273 1.99 0.90 8.40
N GLY A 274 2.77 1.85 7.88
CA GLY A 274 2.60 3.27 8.23
C GLY A 274 1.28 3.84 7.72
N GLU A 275 0.88 3.48 6.50
CA GLU A 275 -0.38 3.92 5.88
C GLU A 275 -1.60 3.42 6.64
N VAL A 276 -1.60 2.13 7.03
CA VAL A 276 -2.69 1.55 7.83
C VAL A 276 -2.83 2.27 9.17
N GLN A 277 -1.73 2.47 9.89
CA GLN A 277 -1.77 3.17 11.18
C GLN A 277 -2.19 4.63 11.04
N ALA A 278 -1.73 5.34 10.01
CA ALA A 278 -2.16 6.71 9.73
C ALA A 278 -3.67 6.78 9.41
N SER A 279 -4.18 5.83 8.61
CA SER A 279 -5.61 5.75 8.30
C SER A 279 -6.45 5.44 9.54
N GLU A 280 -5.99 4.54 10.42
CA GLU A 280 -6.69 4.23 11.67
C GLU A 280 -6.67 5.41 12.63
N ALA A 281 -5.59 6.18 12.68
CA ALA A 281 -5.47 7.38 13.50
C ALA A 281 -6.37 8.52 13.02
N ALA A 282 -6.54 8.68 11.70
CA ALA A 282 -7.40 9.70 11.11
C ALA A 282 -8.91 9.44 11.32
N GLN A 283 -9.28 8.23 11.72
CA GLN A 283 -10.68 7.84 12.01
C GLN A 283 -11.06 8.00 13.49
N ARG A 284 -10.12 8.37 14.36
CA ARG A 284 -10.36 8.59 15.79
C ARG A 284 -10.56 10.07 16.08
#